data_AF-A0A960R803-F1
#
_entry.id   AF-A0A960R803-F1
#
_cell.length_a   1.000
_cell.length_b   1.000
_cell.length_c   1.000
_cell.angle_alpha   90.00
_cell.angle_beta   90.00
_cell.angle_gamma   90.00
#
_symmetry.space_group_name_H-M   'P 1'
#
loop_
_entity.id
_entity.type
_entity.pdbx_description
1 polymer ?
#
loop_
_entity_poly.entity_id
_entity_poly.type
_entity_poly.pdbx_seq_one_letter_code
_entity_poly.pdbx_strand_id
1 'polypeptide(L)' 'LKKPFAAGSVLYVDPSLDLMRVGEAFANDESDLVRAWKQSGDLVQPSAPHAAYWEETSARFTAVVISPFVLIQPVGDSD' A
#
# COMPACT_ATOMS: atom_id res chain seq x y z
N LEU A 1 5.85 25.67 4.03
CA LEU A 1 5.18 24.84 3.00
C LEU A 1 4.78 23.51 3.61
N LYS A 2 3.50 23.28 3.94
CA LYS A 2 2.99 21.92 4.18
C LYS A 2 2.74 21.33 2.79
N LYS A 3 3.57 20.38 2.35
CA LYS A 3 3.30 19.61 1.13
C LYS A 3 1.88 19.06 1.27
N PRO A 4 1.00 19.24 0.30
CA PRO A 4 -0.29 18.61 0.41
C PRO A 4 0.00 17.11 0.35
N PHE A 5 -0.46 16.38 1.36
CA PHE A 5 -0.91 15.01 1.20
C PHE A 5 -2.12 15.03 0.24
N ALA A 6 -1.93 15.57 -0.96
CA ALA A 6 -2.89 15.59 -2.04
C ALA A 6 -2.92 14.16 -2.58
N ALA A 7 -3.74 13.34 -1.95
CA ALA A 7 -4.54 12.30 -2.60
C ALA A 7 -3.83 11.45 -3.68
N GLY A 8 -2.60 11.00 -3.44
CA GLY A 8 -2.02 9.88 -4.18
C GLY A 8 -2.36 8.63 -3.39
N SER A 9 -3.27 7.79 -3.89
CA SER A 9 -3.88 6.72 -3.09
C SER A 9 -2.81 5.76 -2.57
N VAL A 10 -2.44 5.95 -1.31
CA VAL A 10 -1.62 4.99 -0.58
C VAL A 10 -2.44 3.71 -0.47
N LEU A 11 -1.83 2.58 -0.74
CA LEU A 11 -2.45 1.27 -0.64
C LEU A 11 -1.55 0.37 0.19
N TYR A 12 -2.14 -0.19 1.24
CA TYR A 12 -1.53 -1.21 2.05
C TYR A 12 -1.67 -2.56 1.35
N VAL A 13 -0.54 -3.22 1.14
CA VAL A 13 -0.42 -4.56 0.58
C VAL A 13 -0.15 -5.52 1.73
N ASP A 14 -0.95 -6.56 1.83
CA ASP A 14 -0.76 -7.60 2.83
C ASP A 14 0.59 -8.33 2.61
N PRO A 15 1.34 -8.69 3.67
CA PRO A 15 2.59 -9.43 3.56
C PRO A 15 2.46 -10.81 2.89
N SER A 16 1.25 -11.37 2.77
CA SER A 16 1.00 -12.59 1.99
C SER A 16 1.11 -12.39 0.47
N LEU A 17 1.02 -11.13 0.00
CA LEU A 17 1.21 -10.78 -1.41
C LEU A 17 2.63 -10.31 -1.69
N ASP A 18 3.13 -10.61 -2.88
CA ASP A 18 4.39 -10.05 -3.35
C ASP A 18 4.18 -8.59 -3.80
N LEU A 19 4.84 -7.67 -3.10
CA LEU A 19 4.80 -6.23 -3.37
C LEU A 19 5.20 -5.90 -4.82
N MET A 20 6.14 -6.64 -5.41
CA MET A 20 6.54 -6.46 -6.80
C MET A 20 5.44 -6.90 -7.76
N ARG A 21 4.80 -8.05 -7.51
CA ARG A 21 3.69 -8.54 -8.36
C ARG A 21 2.50 -7.59 -8.31
N VAL A 22 2.17 -7.06 -7.13
CA VAL A 22 1.13 -6.03 -7.00
C VAL A 22 1.55 -4.78 -7.76
N GLY A 23 2.82 -4.37 -7.66
CA GLY A 23 3.33 -3.23 -8.39
C GLY A 23 3.21 -3.34 -9.91
N GLU A 24 3.54 -4.51 -10.46
CA GLU A 24 3.35 -4.81 -11.89
C GLU A 24 1.88 -4.74 -12.31
N ALA A 25 0.97 -5.27 -11.49
CA ALA A 25 -0.46 -5.21 -11.76
C ALA A 25 -0.98 -3.76 -11.82
N PHE A 26 -0.46 -2.87 -10.95
CA PHE A 26 -0.75 -1.44 -11.03
C PHE A 26 -0.14 -0.78 -12.26
N ALA A 27 1.09 -1.13 -12.64
CA ALA A 27 1.75 -0.59 -13.81
C ALA A 27 1.08 -1.01 -15.14
N ASN A 28 0.54 -2.22 -15.18
CA ASN A 28 -0.14 -2.80 -16.34
C ASN A 28 -1.66 -2.52 -16.38
N ASP A 29 -2.19 -1.76 -15.42
CA ASP A 29 -3.63 -1.49 -15.26
C ASP A 29 -4.50 -2.78 -15.18
N GLU A 30 -4.00 -3.80 -14.46
CA GLU A 30 -4.70 -5.07 -14.20
C GLU A 30 -5.85 -4.87 -13.16
N SER A 31 -6.85 -4.07 -13.54
CA SER A 31 -7.95 -3.64 -12.67
C SER A 31 -8.76 -4.79 -12.05
N ASP A 32 -8.92 -5.92 -12.76
CA ASP A 32 -9.65 -7.08 -12.25
C ASP A 32 -8.90 -7.77 -11.10
N LEU A 33 -7.58 -7.88 -11.22
CA LEU A 33 -6.72 -8.45 -10.19
C LEU A 33 -6.66 -7.56 -8.95
N VAL A 34 -6.53 -6.24 -9.17
CA VAL A 34 -6.60 -5.24 -8.09
C VAL A 34 -7.95 -5.28 -7.37
N ARG A 35 -9.06 -5.49 -8.09
CA ARG A 35 -10.39 -5.65 -7.47
C ARG A 35 -10.48 -6.93 -6.65
N ALA A 36 -9.92 -8.04 -7.13
CA ALA A 36 -9.90 -9.29 -6.39
C ALA A 36 -9.18 -9.14 -5.04
N TRP A 37 -7.99 -8.53 -5.02
CA TRP A 37 -7.24 -8.28 -3.77
C TRP A 37 -7.96 -7.31 -2.82
N LYS A 38 -8.66 -6.32 -3.35
CA LYS A 38 -9.50 -5.43 -2.53
C LYS A 38 -10.67 -6.17 -1.90
N GLN A 39 -11.24 -7.15 -2.58
CA GLN A 39 -12.37 -7.94 -2.07
C GLN A 39 -11.93 -9.01 -1.07
N SER A 40 -10.76 -9.62 -1.26
CA SER A 40 -10.18 -10.57 -0.30
C SER A 40 -9.66 -9.88 0.96
N GLY A 41 -9.33 -8.59 0.87
CA GLY A 41 -8.74 -7.81 1.97
C GLY A 41 -7.21 -7.80 1.93
N ASP A 42 -6.60 -8.39 0.91
CA ASP A 42 -5.13 -8.41 0.74
C ASP A 42 -4.57 -7.05 0.26
N LEU A 43 -5.44 -6.20 -0.30
CA LEU A 43 -5.11 -4.84 -0.71
C LEU A 43 -6.10 -3.85 -0.11
N VAL A 44 -5.63 -3.02 0.81
CA VAL A 44 -6.48 -2.11 1.58
C VAL A 44 -6.05 -0.68 1.37
N GLN A 45 -7.01 0.24 1.25
CA GLN A 45 -6.70 1.67 1.30
C GLN A 45 -6.72 2.14 2.77
N PRO A 46 -5.56 2.46 3.37
CA PRO A 46 -5.52 2.93 4.74
C PRO A 46 -6.29 4.24 4.90
N SER A 47 -7.01 4.32 6.01
CA SER A 47 -7.72 5.52 6.46
C SER A 47 -6.90 6.29 7.49
N ALA A 48 -7.33 7.51 7.83
CA ALA A 48 -6.64 8.34 8.83
C ALA A 48 -6.32 7.64 10.18
N PRO A 49 -7.21 6.78 10.73
CA PRO A 49 -6.89 5.99 11.93
C PRO A 49 -5.68 5.04 11.76
N HIS A 50 -5.51 4.43 10.59
CA HIS A 50 -4.37 3.55 10.32
C HIS A 50 -3.06 4.34 10.34
N ALA A 51 -3.04 5.50 9.70
CA ALA A 51 -1.88 6.38 9.70
C ALA A 51 -1.49 6.81 11.13
N ALA A 52 -2.46 7.22 11.95
CA ALA A 52 -2.22 7.59 13.34
C ALA A 52 -1.65 6.41 14.14
N TYR A 53 -2.22 5.21 13.98
CA TYR A 53 -1.72 4.01 14.63
C TYR A 53 -0.28 3.66 14.24
N TRP A 54 0.08 3.79 12.96
CA TRP A 54 1.44 3.55 12.48
C TRP A 54 2.45 4.56 13.01
N GLU A 55 2.04 5.83 13.13
CA GLU A 55 2.87 6.87 13.76
C GLU A 55 3.11 6.55 15.25
N GLU A 56 2.06 6.18 15.99
CA GLU A 56 2.16 5.82 17.41
C GLU A 56 3.04 4.59 17.65
N THR A 57 2.91 3.57 16.79
CA THR A 57 3.66 2.31 16.90
C THR A 57 5.04 2.37 16.26
N SER A 58 5.41 3.50 15.65
CA SER A 58 6.64 3.63 14.84
C SER A 58 6.78 2.48 13.82
N ALA A 59 5.66 2.08 13.22
CA ALA A 59 5.61 0.98 12.27
C ALA A 59 6.45 1.31 11.03
N ARG A 60 7.19 0.31 10.54
CA ARG A 60 8.07 0.44 9.38
C ARG A 60 7.45 -0.27 8.19
N PHE A 61 7.52 0.38 7.04
CA PHE A 61 6.97 -0.13 5.79
C PHE A 61 7.99 0.00 4.66
N THR A 62 8.00 -0.99 3.79
CA THR A 62 8.56 -0.87 2.45
C THR A 62 7.56 -0.13 1.57
N ALA A 63 8.00 0.89 0.84
CA ALA A 63 7.15 1.68 -0.04
C ALA A 63 7.63 1.59 -1.49
N VAL A 64 6.70 1.34 -2.41
CA VAL A 64 6.92 1.34 -3.86
C VAL A 64 6.01 2.39 -4.50
N VAL A 65 6.59 3.30 -5.27
CA VAL A 65 5.87 4.42 -5.90
C VAL A 65 5.58 4.07 -7.36
N ILE A 66 4.30 3.97 -7.72
CA ILE A 66 3.84 3.68 -9.08
C ILE A 66 2.80 4.72 -9.43
N SER A 67 3.21 5.79 -10.13
CA SER A 67 2.36 6.95 -10.38
C SER A 67 0.99 6.55 -10.98
N PRO A 68 -0.14 7.02 -10.40
CA PRO A 68 -0.28 8.00 -9.31
C PRO A 68 -0.35 7.41 -7.87
N PHE A 69 -0.11 6.12 -7.70
CA PHE A 69 -0.28 5.35 -6.47
C PHE A 69 1.02 5.14 -5.67
N VAL A 70 0.88 4.86 -4.38
CA VAL A 70 1.98 4.47 -3.49
C VAL A 70 1.58 3.18 -2.78
N LEU A 71 2.28 2.09 -3.06
CA LEU A 71 2.06 0.82 -2.39
C LEU A 71 2.97 0.75 -1.16
N ILE A 72 2.42 0.30 -0.03
CA ILE A 72 3.17 0.09 1.20
C ILE A 72 2.92 -1.32 1.72
N GLN A 73 3.95 -1.94 2.28
CA GLN A 73 3.86 -3.26 2.92
C GLN A 73 4.68 -3.22 4.21
N PRO A 74 4.24 -3.84 5.32
CA PRO A 74 5.04 -3.90 6.54
C PRO A 74 6.39 -4.55 6.22
N VAL A 75 7.46 -4.04 6.82
CA VAL A 75 8.74 -4.75 6.73
C VAL A 75 8.54 -6.08 7.46
N GLY A 76 8.48 -7.18 6.72
CA GLY A 76 8.56 -8.49 7.34
C GLY A 76 9.92 -8.59 8.02
N ASP A 77 9.95 -8.99 9.29
CA ASP A 77 11.17 -9.48 9.94
C ASP A 77 11.62 -10.73 9.17
N SER A 78 12.27 -10.53 8.04
CA SER A 78 13.13 -11.53 7.41
C SER A 78 14.55 -11.22 7.86
N ASP A 79 14.82 -11.51 9.13
CA ASP A 79 16.17 -11.77 9.63
C ASP A 79 16.30 -13.28 9.91
#